data_AF-A0A6V1NM67-F1
#
_entry.id   AF-A0A6V1NM67-F1
#
_cell.length_a   1.000
_cell.length_b   1.000
_cell.length_c   1.000
_cell.angle_alpha   90.00
_cell.angle_beta   90.00
_cell.angle_gamma   90.00
#
_symmetry.space_group_name_H-M   'P 1'
#
loop_
_entity.id
_entity.type
_entity.pdbx_description
1 polymer ?
#
loop_
_entity_poly.entity_id
_entity_poly.type
_entity_poly.pdbx_seq_one_letter_code
_entity_poly.pdbx_strand_id
1 'polypeptide(L)'
;MQLIPLDVLKEYRPDAAHSVPVDELIAQESSPTGIPFTISNFDFKHAVVRIDGKRTAPEVLFTLYTELLIHSGLLDDAYKEEFERGYSSPSSAKLLQHDYNLLMTPEWMMVIPRTQREFEGVDVNALGFAGLLLTRGEAPAQAVRQWGPLHILNGVAPY
;
A
#
# COMPACT_ATOMS: atom_id res chain seq x y z
N MET A 1 -9.70 11.94 12.09
CA MET A 1 -10.89 11.61 11.25
C MET A 1 -11.31 12.87 10.52
N GLN A 2 -11.21 12.88 9.19
CA GLN A 2 -11.70 14.00 8.39
C GLN A 2 -12.90 13.49 7.58
N LEU A 3 -14.09 13.95 7.96
CA LEU A 3 -15.33 13.73 7.20
C LEU A 3 -15.43 14.86 6.19
N ILE A 4 -15.29 14.55 4.90
CA ILE A 4 -15.43 15.54 3.82
C ILE A 4 -16.81 15.33 3.16
N PRO A 5 -17.72 16.31 3.25
CA PRO A 5 -19.02 16.24 2.59
C PRO A 5 -18.89 16.07 1.06
N LEU A 6 -19.81 15.33 0.45
CA LEU A 6 -19.75 14.97 -0.98
C LEU A 6 -19.85 16.19 -1.92
N ASP A 7 -20.55 17.24 -1.48
CA ASP A 7 -20.64 18.54 -2.14
C ASP A 7 -19.29 19.28 -2.11
N VAL A 8 -18.54 19.18 -1.02
CA VAL A 8 -17.17 19.73 -0.91
C VAL A 8 -16.23 19.04 -1.90
N LEU A 9 -16.38 17.73 -2.14
CA LEU A 9 -15.56 16.98 -3.10
C LEU A 9 -15.70 17.44 -4.57
N LYS A 10 -16.81 18.10 -4.94
CA LYS A 10 -17.01 18.57 -6.33
C LYS A 10 -16.06 19.71 -6.69
N GLU A 11 -15.83 20.60 -5.73
CA GLU A 11 -14.93 21.76 -5.84
C GLU A 11 -13.55 21.51 -5.24
N TYR A 12 -13.41 20.44 -4.44
CA TYR A 12 -12.12 19.99 -3.93
C TYR A 12 -11.20 19.63 -5.10
N ARG A 13 -10.28 20.53 -5.39
CA ARG A 13 -9.08 20.28 -6.17
C ARG A 13 -7.98 20.18 -5.13
N PRO A 14 -7.73 18.99 -4.55
CA PRO A 14 -6.61 18.84 -3.64
C PRO A 14 -5.38 19.31 -4.40
N ASP A 15 -4.67 20.27 -3.83
CA ASP A 15 -3.32 20.52 -4.28
C ASP A 15 -2.57 19.19 -4.14
N ALA A 16 -1.86 18.75 -5.18
CA ALA A 16 -1.17 17.45 -5.20
C ALA A 16 -0.11 17.33 -4.08
N ALA A 17 0.10 18.41 -3.33
CA ALA A 17 0.95 18.51 -2.15
C ALA A 17 0.29 18.05 -0.83
N HIS A 18 -0.97 17.62 -0.82
CA HIS A 18 -1.59 17.12 0.43
C HIS A 18 -1.13 15.70 0.72
N SER A 19 -0.42 15.54 1.84
CA SER A 19 -0.01 14.24 2.35
C SER A 19 -1.21 13.39 2.74
N VAL A 20 -1.12 12.08 2.48
CA VAL A 20 -2.03 11.08 3.03
C VAL A 20 -1.55 10.67 4.42
N PRO A 21 -2.43 10.20 5.32
CA PRO A 21 -2.02 9.87 6.69
C PRO A 21 -0.83 8.89 6.81
N VAL A 22 -0.70 7.93 5.89
CA VAL A 22 0.44 7.00 5.90
C VAL A 22 1.80 7.67 5.63
N ASP A 23 1.82 8.86 5.03
CA ASP A 23 3.07 9.60 4.74
C ASP A 23 3.84 9.91 6.03
N GLU A 24 3.14 10.22 7.13
CA GLU A 24 3.76 10.49 8.43
C GLU A 24 4.50 9.27 8.98
N LEU A 25 3.97 8.07 8.76
CA LEU A 25 4.60 6.82 9.19
C LEU A 25 5.77 6.47 8.27
N ILE A 26 5.60 6.64 6.97
CA ILE A 26 6.68 6.46 5.99
C ILE A 26 7.85 7.38 6.35
N ALA A 27 7.61 8.65 6.65
CA ALA A 27 8.63 9.64 6.98
C ALA A 27 9.44 9.30 8.25
N GLN A 28 8.90 8.50 9.16
CA GLN A 28 9.60 8.04 10.37
C GLN A 28 10.62 6.92 10.09
N GLU A 29 10.48 6.22 8.97
CA GLU A 29 11.38 5.12 8.61
C GLU A 29 12.69 5.62 7.99
N SER A 30 13.80 5.02 8.42
CA SER A 30 15.14 5.33 7.89
C SER A 30 15.49 4.38 6.74
N SER A 31 14.90 4.59 5.56
CA SER A 31 15.26 3.86 4.33
C SER A 31 15.60 4.83 3.19
N PRO A 32 16.67 4.58 2.41
CA PRO A 32 17.01 5.39 1.25
C PRO A 32 16.06 5.17 0.06
N THR A 33 16.06 6.10 -0.90
CA THR A 33 15.33 5.97 -2.17
C THR A 33 15.75 4.72 -2.93
N GLY A 34 14.77 3.97 -3.44
CA GLY A 34 14.98 2.77 -4.24
C GLY A 34 15.24 1.49 -3.44
N ILE A 35 15.26 1.54 -2.10
CA ILE A 35 15.42 0.34 -1.26
C ILE A 35 14.10 -0.01 -0.56
N PRO A 36 13.52 -1.20 -0.81
CA PRO A 36 12.33 -1.66 -0.10
C PRO A 36 12.52 -1.77 1.43
N PHE A 37 11.50 -1.39 2.18
CA PHE A 37 11.45 -1.43 3.64
C PHE A 37 10.02 -1.66 4.13
N THR A 38 9.85 -1.85 5.43
CA THR A 38 8.55 -1.96 6.12
C THR A 38 8.38 -0.84 7.13
N ILE A 39 7.14 -0.48 7.42
CA ILE A 39 6.76 0.45 8.47
C ILE A 39 6.66 -0.31 9.79
N SER A 40 7.43 0.12 10.78
CA SER A 40 7.56 -0.54 12.09
C SER A 40 6.24 -0.57 12.88
N ASN A 41 5.31 0.32 12.56
CA ASN A 41 4.00 0.45 13.21
C ASN A 41 2.91 -0.47 12.64
N PHE A 42 3.19 -1.22 11.57
CA PHE A 42 2.23 -2.11 10.93
C PHE A 42 2.57 -3.58 11.20
N ASP A 43 1.60 -4.33 11.73
CA ASP A 43 1.75 -5.76 12.04
C ASP A 43 1.44 -6.67 10.85
N PHE A 44 0.75 -6.16 9.83
CA PHE A 44 0.44 -6.90 8.61
C PHE A 44 1.60 -6.84 7.60
N LYS A 45 1.70 -7.84 6.73
CA LYS A 45 2.65 -7.87 5.62
C LYS A 45 2.41 -6.72 4.67
N HIS A 46 3.47 -6.00 4.35
CA HIS A 46 3.49 -4.95 3.36
C HIS A 46 4.94 -4.70 2.95
N ALA A 47 5.14 -3.94 1.88
CA ALA A 47 6.45 -3.43 1.51
C ALA A 47 6.29 -2.02 0.95
N VAL A 48 7.24 -1.14 1.28
CA VAL A 48 7.27 0.25 0.83
C VAL A 48 8.62 0.54 0.20
N VAL A 49 8.66 1.39 -0.82
CA VAL A 49 9.92 1.94 -1.36
C VAL A 49 9.73 3.42 -1.65
N ARG A 50 10.74 4.23 -1.31
CA ARG A 50 10.79 5.64 -1.69
C ARG A 50 11.22 5.73 -3.15
N ILE A 51 10.60 6.65 -3.90
CA ILE A 51 10.92 6.93 -5.30
C ILE A 51 11.04 8.43 -5.53
N ASP A 52 11.70 8.81 -6.64
CA ASP A 52 11.54 10.14 -7.22
C ASP A 52 10.76 9.96 -8.52
N GLY A 53 9.43 9.96 -8.46
CA GLY A 53 8.56 9.63 -9.57
C GLY A 53 8.72 10.55 -10.79
N LYS A 54 9.31 11.74 -10.63
CA LYS A 54 9.60 12.65 -11.75
C LYS A 54 10.89 12.28 -12.49
N ARG A 55 11.83 11.61 -11.81
CA ARG A 55 13.15 11.27 -12.35
C ARG A 55 13.36 9.77 -12.56
N THR A 56 12.50 8.94 -11.99
CA THR A 56 12.62 7.48 -12.08
C THR A 56 12.08 6.99 -13.41
N ALA A 57 12.91 6.29 -14.18
CA ALA A 57 12.52 5.71 -15.45
C ALA A 57 11.46 4.59 -15.25
N PRO A 58 10.56 4.35 -16.21
CA PRO A 58 9.52 3.33 -16.11
C PRO A 58 10.04 1.92 -15.80
N GLU A 59 11.19 1.54 -16.36
CA GLU A 59 11.82 0.24 -16.16
C GLU A 59 12.29 0.08 -14.70
N VAL A 60 12.76 1.17 -14.10
CA VAL A 60 13.17 1.20 -12.69
C VAL A 60 11.94 1.10 -11.80
N LEU A 61 10.82 1.78 -12.13
CA LEU A 61 9.57 1.65 -11.39
C LEU A 61 9.03 0.21 -11.42
N PHE A 62 9.09 -0.45 -12.58
CA PHE A 62 8.69 -1.85 -12.71
C PHE A 62 9.59 -2.79 -11.89
N THR A 63 10.90 -2.54 -11.89
CA THR A 63 11.87 -3.28 -11.07
C THR A 63 11.51 -3.14 -9.59
N LEU A 64 11.34 -1.90 -9.11
CA LEU A 64 10.97 -1.62 -7.72
C LEU A 64 9.61 -2.24 -7.34
N TYR A 65 8.62 -2.16 -8.22
CA TYR A 65 7.32 -2.81 -8.01
C TYR A 65 7.50 -4.33 -7.80
N THR A 66 8.33 -4.97 -8.61
CA THR A 66 8.57 -6.41 -8.47
C THR A 66 9.32 -6.74 -7.18
N GLU A 67 10.29 -5.92 -6.79
CA GLU A 67 10.93 -6.07 -5.48
C GLU A 67 9.94 -5.94 -4.33
N LEU A 68 8.96 -5.01 -4.40
CA LEU A 68 7.89 -4.91 -3.40
C LEU A 68 7.03 -6.18 -3.35
N LEU A 69 6.69 -6.78 -4.48
CA LEU A 69 5.95 -8.04 -4.52
C LEU A 69 6.72 -9.17 -3.82
N ILE A 70 8.04 -9.23 -4.00
CA ILE A 70 8.89 -10.24 -3.36
C ILE A 70 8.99 -9.96 -1.85
N HIS A 71 9.28 -8.71 -1.46
CA HIS A 71 9.41 -8.33 -0.05
C HIS A 71 8.11 -8.50 0.74
N SER A 72 6.95 -8.34 0.09
CA SER A 72 5.64 -8.59 0.70
C SER A 72 5.22 -10.06 0.69
N GLY A 73 5.99 -10.95 0.06
CA GLY A 73 5.70 -12.38 -0.07
C GLY A 73 4.60 -12.71 -1.07
N LEU A 74 4.32 -11.82 -2.03
CA LEU A 74 3.38 -12.05 -3.14
C LEU A 74 4.04 -12.82 -4.29
N LEU A 75 5.34 -12.66 -4.47
CA LEU A 75 6.15 -13.44 -5.39
C LEU A 75 7.22 -14.21 -4.61
N ASP A 76 7.57 -15.39 -5.12
CA ASP A 76 8.76 -16.09 -4.68
C ASP A 76 10.05 -15.44 -5.22
N ASP A 77 11.17 -15.74 -4.57
CA ASP A 77 12.47 -15.15 -4.91
C ASP A 77 12.97 -15.59 -6.31
N ALA A 78 12.34 -16.60 -6.93
CA ALA A 78 12.69 -17.12 -8.25
C ALA A 78 12.64 -16.03 -9.35
N TYR A 79 11.77 -15.02 -9.19
CA TYR A 79 11.70 -13.90 -10.13
C TYR A 79 13.03 -13.13 -10.22
N LYS A 80 13.65 -12.80 -9.08
CA LYS A 80 14.88 -11.98 -9.03
C LYS A 80 16.00 -12.66 -9.81
N GLU A 81 16.17 -13.96 -9.61
CA GLU A 81 17.20 -14.74 -10.29
C GLU A 81 17.02 -14.76 -11.82
N GLU A 82 15.78 -14.86 -12.31
CA GLU A 82 15.53 -14.85 -13.76
C GLU A 82 15.65 -13.46 -14.37
N PHE A 83 15.22 -12.43 -13.65
CA PHE A 83 15.33 -11.05 -14.09
C PHE A 83 16.80 -10.62 -14.21
N GLU A 84 17.63 -10.93 -13.21
CA GLU A 84 19.09 -10.68 -13.26
C GLU A 84 19.80 -11.45 -14.38
N ARG A 85 19.25 -12.60 -14.79
CA ARG A 85 19.75 -13.39 -15.94
C ARG A 85 19.28 -12.85 -17.30
N GLY A 86 18.46 -11.80 -17.33
CA GLY A 86 18.03 -11.13 -18.56
C GLY A 86 16.81 -11.74 -19.25
N TYR A 87 16.02 -12.57 -18.56
CA TYR A 87 14.77 -13.08 -19.11
C TYR A 87 13.71 -11.97 -19.17
N SER A 88 13.23 -11.66 -20.38
CA SER A 88 12.26 -10.58 -20.63
C SER A 88 10.85 -10.88 -20.11
N SER A 89 10.57 -12.13 -19.73
CA SER A 89 9.33 -12.57 -19.08
C SER A 89 9.67 -13.74 -18.16
N PRO A 90 9.93 -13.48 -16.86
CA PRO A 90 10.24 -14.52 -15.89
C PRO A 90 9.06 -15.50 -15.79
N SER A 91 9.34 -16.77 -16.06
CA SER A 91 8.31 -17.81 -16.22
C SER A 91 8.21 -18.73 -15.00
N SER A 92 9.23 -18.75 -14.15
CA SER A 92 9.22 -19.52 -12.91
C SER A 92 8.68 -18.76 -11.71
N ALA A 93 8.63 -17.42 -11.79
CA ALA A 93 8.07 -16.59 -10.74
C ALA A 93 6.60 -16.92 -10.49
N LYS A 94 6.29 -17.37 -9.27
CA LYS A 94 4.95 -17.78 -8.92
C LYS A 94 4.30 -16.75 -8.02
N LEU A 95 3.15 -16.24 -8.44
CA LEU A 95 2.26 -15.50 -7.54
C LEU A 95 1.78 -16.44 -6.43
N LEU A 96 2.16 -16.12 -5.20
CA LEU A 96 1.79 -16.87 -4.00
C LEU A 96 0.42 -16.45 -3.45
N GLN A 97 0.02 -15.19 -3.72
CA GLN A 97 -1.35 -14.69 -3.52
C GLN A 97 -1.77 -13.81 -4.71
N HIS A 98 -3.08 -13.77 -4.95
CA HIS A 98 -3.63 -13.10 -6.14
C HIS A 98 -4.24 -11.72 -5.85
N ASP A 99 -4.57 -11.42 -4.60
CA ASP A 99 -5.19 -10.16 -4.21
C ASP A 99 -4.21 -9.30 -3.41
N TYR A 100 -3.96 -8.08 -3.89
CA TYR A 100 -3.12 -7.10 -3.21
C TYR A 100 -3.58 -5.69 -3.57
N ASN A 101 -3.22 -4.73 -2.73
CA ASN A 101 -3.30 -3.31 -3.04
C ASN A 101 -1.91 -2.81 -3.45
N LEU A 102 -1.85 -2.06 -4.54
CA LEU A 102 -0.71 -1.22 -4.90
C LEU A 102 -1.12 0.24 -4.72
N LEU A 103 -0.34 0.96 -3.93
CA LEU A 103 -0.43 2.41 -3.79
C LEU A 103 0.84 3.00 -4.39
N MET A 104 0.70 4.11 -5.10
CA MET A 104 1.81 4.84 -5.67
C MET A 104 1.54 6.34 -5.61
N THR A 105 2.51 7.08 -5.12
CA THR A 105 2.61 8.53 -5.19
C THR A 105 3.87 8.90 -5.96
N PRO A 106 4.13 10.17 -6.28
CA PRO A 106 5.43 10.58 -6.82
C PRO A 106 6.61 10.36 -5.87
N GLU A 107 6.38 10.06 -4.58
CA GLU A 107 7.43 9.98 -3.55
C GLU A 107 7.65 8.55 -3.04
N TRP A 108 6.68 7.65 -3.19
CA TRP A 108 6.79 6.27 -2.75
C TRP A 108 5.82 5.32 -3.46
N MET A 109 6.12 4.02 -3.40
CA MET A 109 5.21 2.93 -3.73
C MET A 109 5.04 2.02 -2.52
N MET A 110 3.84 1.48 -2.32
CA MET A 110 3.54 0.52 -1.27
C MET A 110 2.68 -0.62 -1.80
N VAL A 111 3.04 -1.85 -1.44
CA VAL A 111 2.28 -3.06 -1.76
C VAL A 111 1.82 -3.72 -0.47
N ILE A 112 0.56 -4.15 -0.43
CA ILE A 112 -0.03 -4.87 0.69
C ILE A 112 -0.81 -6.08 0.16
N PRO A 113 -0.43 -7.33 0.49
CA PRO A 113 -1.26 -8.50 0.25
C PRO A 113 -2.59 -8.39 0.98
N ARG A 114 -3.65 -8.98 0.43
CA ARG A 114 -4.98 -8.94 1.04
C ARG A 114 -5.55 -10.32 1.26
N THR A 115 -6.25 -10.49 2.38
CA THR A 115 -6.97 -11.72 2.72
C THR A 115 -8.46 -11.62 2.44
N GLN A 116 -9.02 -10.41 2.56
CA GLN A 116 -10.43 -10.15 2.36
C GLN A 116 -10.68 -8.69 1.98
N ARG A 117 -11.93 -8.36 1.67
CA ARG A 117 -12.36 -7.01 1.28
C ARG A 117 -12.83 -6.17 2.47
N GLU A 118 -13.42 -6.80 3.46
CA GLU A 118 -14.14 -6.13 4.54
C GLU A 118 -13.74 -6.74 5.88
N PHE A 119 -13.73 -5.92 6.93
CA PHE A 119 -13.61 -6.37 8.30
C PHE A 119 -14.49 -5.50 9.20
N GLU A 120 -15.28 -6.11 10.09
CA GLU A 120 -16.20 -5.40 11.00
C GLU A 120 -17.15 -4.41 10.30
N GLY A 121 -17.66 -4.77 9.12
CA GLY A 121 -18.54 -3.90 8.33
C GLY A 121 -17.83 -2.77 7.58
N VAL A 122 -16.50 -2.69 7.65
CA VAL A 122 -15.69 -1.66 6.99
C VAL A 122 -15.05 -2.25 5.74
N ASP A 123 -15.49 -1.78 4.57
CA ASP A 123 -14.85 -2.05 3.29
C ASP A 123 -13.45 -1.40 3.25
N VAL A 124 -12.42 -2.19 2.99
CA VAL A 124 -11.04 -1.72 2.89
C VAL A 124 -10.50 -1.93 1.47
N ASN A 125 -10.18 -0.81 0.81
CA ASN A 125 -9.46 -0.78 -0.46
C ASN A 125 -8.05 -0.20 -0.26
N ALA A 126 -7.33 0.11 -1.35
CA ALA A 126 -6.01 0.71 -1.27
C ALA A 126 -5.97 2.01 -0.45
N LEU A 127 -6.97 2.90 -0.57
CA LEU A 127 -7.03 4.15 0.20
C LEU A 127 -7.20 3.90 1.70
N GLY A 128 -7.83 2.80 2.09
CA GLY A 128 -7.90 2.39 3.50
C GLY A 128 -6.50 2.23 4.11
N PHE A 129 -5.57 1.61 3.39
CA PHE A 129 -4.15 1.49 3.79
C PHE A 129 -3.36 2.80 3.70
N ALA A 130 -3.86 3.79 2.94
CA ALA A 130 -3.34 5.16 3.01
C ALA A 130 -3.79 5.90 4.30
N GLY A 131 -4.63 5.26 5.13
CA GLY A 131 -5.23 5.82 6.34
C GLY A 131 -6.60 6.48 6.11
N LEU A 132 -7.20 6.31 4.93
CA LEU A 132 -8.48 6.89 4.54
C LEU A 132 -9.58 5.82 4.56
N LEU A 133 -10.05 5.47 5.75
CA LEU A 133 -11.17 4.54 5.92
C LEU A 133 -12.52 5.23 5.66
N LEU A 134 -13.28 4.71 4.70
CA LEU A 134 -14.61 5.20 4.36
C LEU A 134 -15.68 4.24 4.88
N THR A 135 -16.52 4.71 5.80
CA THR A 135 -17.61 3.93 6.39
C THR A 135 -18.96 4.35 5.83
N ARG A 136 -19.84 3.39 5.53
CA ARG A 136 -21.22 3.67 5.11
C ARG A 136 -22.20 3.31 6.22
N GLY A 137 -22.42 4.27 7.13
CA GLY A 137 -23.38 4.12 8.23
C GLY A 137 -22.73 4.17 9.62
N GLU A 138 -23.57 4.16 10.64
CA GLU A 138 -23.14 4.38 12.03
C GLU A 138 -22.41 3.18 12.63
N ALA A 139 -22.84 1.95 12.35
CA ALA A 139 -22.23 0.76 12.93
C ALA A 139 -20.75 0.57 12.50
N PRO A 140 -20.38 0.60 11.20
CA PRO A 140 -18.98 0.55 10.80
C PRO A 140 -18.17 1.77 11.32
N ALA A 141 -18.77 2.96 11.37
CA ALA A 141 -18.11 4.14 11.94
C ALA A 141 -17.83 3.96 13.44
N GLN A 142 -18.72 3.30 14.18
CA GLN A 142 -18.53 2.97 15.58
C GLN A 142 -17.43 1.91 15.76
N ALA A 143 -17.37 0.90 14.91
CA ALA A 143 -16.30 -0.10 14.93
C ALA A 143 -14.91 0.56 14.75
N VAL A 144 -14.76 1.45 13.78
CA VAL A 144 -13.50 2.22 13.58
C VAL A 144 -13.16 3.06 14.81
N ARG A 145 -14.14 3.70 15.46
CA ARG A 145 -13.90 4.51 16.67
C ARG A 145 -13.54 3.68 17.90
N GLN A 146 -14.14 2.50 18.03
CA GLN A 146 -13.93 1.61 19.16
C GLN A 146 -12.58 0.90 19.09
N TRP A 147 -12.23 0.36 17.93
CA TRP A 147 -11.05 -0.49 17.76
C TRP A 147 -9.84 0.23 17.14
N GLY A 148 -10.09 1.36 16.47
CA GLY A 148 -9.07 2.12 15.77
C GLY A 148 -8.78 1.59 14.35
N PRO A 149 -8.15 2.41 13.49
CA PRO A 149 -7.94 2.09 12.09
C PRO A 149 -6.98 0.91 11.87
N LEU A 150 -5.92 0.79 12.67
CA LEU A 150 -4.94 -0.30 12.54
C LEU A 150 -5.57 -1.68 12.78
N HIS A 151 -6.51 -1.78 13.73
CA HIS A 151 -7.24 -3.02 13.96
C HIS A 151 -8.04 -3.45 12.72
N ILE A 152 -8.70 -2.50 12.06
CA ILE A 152 -9.45 -2.76 10.83
C ILE A 152 -8.51 -3.19 9.69
N LEU A 153 -7.36 -2.53 9.54
CA LEU A 153 -6.37 -2.88 8.51
C LEU A 153 -5.73 -4.27 8.75
N ASN A 154 -5.41 -4.59 10.01
CA ASN A 154 -4.92 -5.92 10.40
C ASN A 154 -5.93 -7.03 10.06
N GLY A 155 -7.23 -6.74 10.10
CA GLY A 155 -8.27 -7.73 9.80
C GLY A 155 -8.40 -8.09 8.31
N VAL A 156 -7.81 -7.32 7.40
CA VAL A 156 -7.92 -7.52 5.94
C VAL A 156 -6.60 -7.85 5.23
N ALA A 157 -5.51 -7.95 5.98
CA ALA A 157 -4.16 -8.26 5.49
C ALA A 157 -3.51 -9.38 6.31
N PRO A 158 -2.62 -10.19 5.74
CA PRO A 158 -1.94 -11.26 6.46
C PRO A 158 -0.84 -10.71 7.39
N TYR A 159 -0.45 -11.47 8.41
CA TYR A 159 0.71 -11.22 9.28
C TYR A 159 2.00 -11.81 8.68
#